data_AF-A0A931CWP9-F1
#
_entry.id   AF-A0A931CWP9-F1
#
_cell.length_a   1.000
_cell.length_b   1.000
_cell.length_c   1.000
_cell.angle_alpha   90.00
_cell.angle_beta   90.00
_cell.angle_gamma   90.00
#
_symmetry.space_group_name_H-M   'P 1'
#
loop_
_entity.id
_entity.type
_entity.pdbx_description
1 polymer ?
#
loop_
_entity_poly.entity_id
_entity_poly.type
_entity_poly.pdbx_seq_one_letter_code
_entity_poly.pdbx_strand_id
1 'polypeptide(L)'
;GGANRLSESAARVINAVPVITTATDANDLPSMDMIARDQNLEIENPSAVKTINMMFLKNHPVFMHDPYGLLAGKIPARLIRKSAAENPDAPSIIVDDQTRTTGRHDLVLRPRILFAGIGCNRGTEMSEISGLLKKVCDKHGLSIHSIRAIATIDLKKDEPGILELAQRLCVPLYFYDSDTLNQVSTVSEVSPFAEKYTGAKSVCEAAAILSANPGKLIVTKQKTRQVTIAIARTTISCSSSGSAREIRTI
;
A
#
# COMPACT_ATOMS: atom_id res chain seq x y z
N GLY A 1 -16.76 -9.51 11.31
CA GLY A 1 -16.54 -9.89 12.72
C GLY A 1 -15.76 -8.84 13.51
N GLY A 2 -16.33 -7.66 13.73
CA GLY A 2 -15.76 -6.66 14.66
C GLY A 2 -16.22 -6.84 16.11
N ALA A 3 -17.51 -7.18 16.29
CA ALA A 3 -18.11 -7.43 17.61
C ALA A 3 -17.46 -8.60 18.35
N ASN A 4 -17.12 -9.70 17.65
CA ASN A 4 -16.48 -10.88 18.25
C ASN A 4 -15.10 -10.55 18.85
N ARG A 5 -14.26 -9.81 18.10
CA ARG A 5 -12.94 -9.35 18.59
C ARG A 5 -13.06 -8.46 19.83
N LEU A 6 -14.08 -7.60 19.89
CA LEU A 6 -14.36 -6.77 21.07
C LEU A 6 -14.81 -7.63 22.25
N SER A 7 -15.69 -8.60 22.03
CA SER A 7 -16.13 -9.55 23.06
C SER A 7 -14.95 -10.36 23.62
N GLU A 8 -14.07 -10.88 22.77
CA GLU A 8 -12.86 -11.60 23.20
C GLU A 8 -11.87 -10.71 23.96
N SER A 9 -11.69 -9.47 23.51
CA SER A 9 -10.80 -8.52 24.17
C SER A 9 -11.35 -8.12 25.54
N ALA A 10 -12.65 -7.87 25.63
CA ALA A 10 -13.34 -7.57 26.89
C ALA A 10 -13.29 -8.78 27.84
N ALA A 11 -13.57 -9.98 27.34
CA ALA A 11 -13.54 -11.22 28.13
C ALA A 11 -12.16 -11.50 28.73
N ARG A 12 -11.08 -11.23 27.99
CA ARG A 12 -9.70 -11.31 28.51
C ARG A 12 -9.42 -10.36 29.66
N VAL A 13 -9.97 -9.14 29.62
CA VAL A 13 -9.79 -8.14 30.68
C VAL A 13 -10.55 -8.52 31.95
N ILE A 14 -11.75 -9.10 31.80
CA ILE A 14 -12.63 -9.43 32.93
C ILE A 14 -12.55 -10.90 33.37
N ASN A 15 -11.63 -11.67 32.78
CA ASN A 15 -11.44 -13.11 33.01
C ASN A 15 -12.73 -13.94 32.83
N ALA A 16 -13.54 -13.57 31.83
CA ALA A 16 -14.78 -14.26 31.47
C ALA A 16 -14.60 -15.12 30.23
N VAL A 17 -15.58 -16.00 29.95
CA VAL A 17 -15.65 -16.78 28.72
C VAL A 17 -16.57 -16.05 27.74
N PRO A 18 -16.08 -15.60 26.57
CA PRO A 18 -16.94 -14.96 25.58
C PRO A 18 -17.85 -16.03 24.94
N VAL A 19 -19.16 -15.80 24.97
CA VAL A 19 -20.15 -16.64 24.27
C VAL A 19 -20.49 -15.97 22.95
N ILE A 20 -19.99 -16.53 21.86
CA ILE A 20 -20.20 -16.00 20.51
C ILE A 20 -21.07 -16.97 19.72
N THR A 21 -22.21 -16.48 19.24
CA THR A 21 -23.27 -17.30 18.61
C THR A 21 -23.59 -16.87 17.19
N THR A 22 -22.77 -16.01 16.59
CA THR A 22 -23.05 -15.50 15.23
C THR A 22 -22.73 -16.58 14.20
N ALA A 23 -23.62 -16.74 13.20
CA ALA A 23 -23.54 -17.76 12.15
C ALA A 23 -22.23 -17.77 11.34
N THR A 24 -21.38 -16.75 11.49
CA THR A 24 -20.05 -16.66 10.86
C THR A 24 -18.98 -17.49 11.59
N ASP A 25 -19.19 -17.86 12.86
CA ASP A 25 -18.24 -18.69 13.63
C ASP A 25 -18.39 -20.19 13.37
N ALA A 26 -19.50 -20.65 12.78
CA ALA A 26 -19.75 -22.09 12.61
C ALA A 26 -18.77 -22.80 11.65
N ASN A 27 -17.90 -22.07 10.93
CA ASN A 27 -17.02 -22.66 9.91
C ASN A 27 -15.52 -22.31 10.02
N ASP A 28 -15.08 -21.48 10.98
CA ASP A 28 -13.67 -21.01 11.06
C ASP A 28 -13.11 -20.44 9.73
N LEU A 29 -13.98 -19.91 8.86
CA LEU A 29 -13.58 -19.48 7.53
C LEU A 29 -13.13 -18.01 7.52
N PRO A 30 -11.98 -17.72 6.88
CA PRO A 30 -11.44 -16.37 6.82
C PRO A 30 -12.36 -15.43 6.03
N SER A 31 -12.63 -14.24 6.58
CA SER A 31 -13.23 -13.14 5.83
C SER A 31 -12.14 -12.34 5.14
N MET A 32 -12.20 -12.24 3.80
CA MET A 32 -11.20 -11.49 3.04
C MET A 32 -11.13 -10.01 3.40
N ASP A 33 -12.26 -9.37 3.75
CA ASP A 33 -12.28 -7.98 4.21
C ASP A 33 -11.53 -7.77 5.52
N MET A 34 -11.60 -8.75 6.42
CA MET A 34 -10.90 -8.70 7.70
C MET A 34 -9.39 -8.90 7.47
N ILE A 35 -9.01 -9.87 6.65
CA ILE A 35 -7.60 -10.10 6.32
C ILE A 35 -6.99 -8.89 5.61
N ALA A 36 -7.67 -8.34 4.61
CA ALA A 36 -7.20 -7.16 3.88
C ALA A 36 -6.95 -5.98 4.84
N ARG A 37 -7.91 -5.70 5.73
CA ARG A 37 -7.76 -4.66 6.75
C ARG A 37 -6.59 -4.94 7.70
N ASP A 38 -6.50 -6.16 8.23
CA ASP A 38 -5.47 -6.54 9.20
C ASP A 38 -4.06 -6.56 8.58
N GLN A 39 -3.95 -6.73 7.26
CA GLN A 39 -2.68 -6.67 6.50
C GLN A 39 -2.45 -5.31 5.81
N ASN A 40 -3.30 -4.30 6.05
CA ASN A 40 -3.22 -2.98 5.42
C ASN A 40 -3.18 -3.06 3.87
N LEU A 41 -4.00 -3.96 3.32
CA LEU A 41 -4.22 -4.15 1.89
C LEU A 41 -5.46 -3.37 1.45
N GLU A 42 -5.35 -2.63 0.34
CA GLU A 42 -6.49 -1.99 -0.29
C GLU A 42 -7.20 -2.99 -1.22
N ILE A 43 -8.53 -3.10 -1.11
CA ILE A 43 -9.31 -3.93 -2.03
C ILE A 43 -9.65 -3.07 -3.25
N GLU A 44 -9.04 -3.36 -4.40
CA GLU A 44 -9.24 -2.59 -5.64
C GLU A 44 -10.64 -2.85 -6.25
N ASN A 45 -11.16 -4.07 -6.11
CA ASN A 45 -12.46 -4.47 -6.64
C ASN A 45 -13.33 -5.18 -5.59
N PRO A 46 -14.02 -4.42 -4.71
CA PRO A 46 -14.81 -4.98 -3.61
C PRO A 46 -15.90 -5.97 -4.02
N SER A 47 -16.38 -5.91 -5.26
CA SER A 47 -17.39 -6.84 -5.80
C SER A 47 -16.91 -8.30 -5.83
N ALA A 48 -15.60 -8.55 -5.98
CA ALA A 48 -15.02 -9.89 -6.04
C ALA A 48 -14.92 -10.57 -4.67
N VAL A 49 -14.97 -9.81 -3.58
CA VAL A 49 -14.86 -10.33 -2.20
C VAL A 49 -15.95 -11.37 -1.90
N LYS A 50 -17.19 -11.08 -2.32
CA LYS A 50 -18.33 -11.98 -2.11
C LYS A 50 -18.13 -13.31 -2.82
N THR A 51 -17.55 -13.28 -4.02
CA THR A 51 -17.24 -14.48 -4.81
C THR A 51 -16.22 -15.35 -4.09
N ILE A 52 -15.12 -14.76 -3.62
CA ILE A 52 -14.07 -15.50 -2.89
C ILE A 52 -14.59 -16.06 -1.57
N ASN A 53 -15.31 -15.26 -0.77
CA ASN A 53 -15.89 -15.74 0.49
C ASN A 53 -16.87 -16.91 0.25
N MET A 54 -17.64 -16.88 -0.84
CA MET A 54 -18.53 -17.99 -1.21
C MET A 54 -17.76 -19.27 -1.58
N MET A 55 -16.60 -19.15 -2.24
CA MET A 55 -15.75 -20.31 -2.54
C MET A 55 -15.21 -20.94 -1.26
N PHE A 56 -14.79 -20.13 -0.30
CA PHE A 56 -14.37 -20.59 1.02
C PHE A 56 -15.49 -21.33 1.76
N LEU A 57 -16.73 -20.80 1.74
CA LEU A 57 -17.90 -21.47 2.31
C LEU A 57 -18.17 -22.84 1.68
N LYS A 58 -17.96 -22.96 0.37
CA LYS A 58 -18.14 -24.22 -0.36
C LYS A 58 -16.93 -25.15 -0.29
N ASN A 59 -15.88 -24.82 0.48
CA ASN A 59 -14.60 -25.55 0.50
C ASN A 59 -13.96 -25.74 -0.89
N HIS A 60 -14.24 -24.83 -1.82
CA HIS A 60 -13.59 -24.84 -3.14
C HIS A 60 -12.31 -24.01 -3.05
N PRO A 61 -11.15 -24.57 -3.43
CA PRO A 61 -9.91 -23.84 -3.37
C PRO A 61 -9.85 -22.75 -4.45
N VAL A 62 -9.15 -21.66 -4.15
CA VAL A 62 -8.92 -20.53 -5.06
C VAL A 62 -7.43 -20.40 -5.37
N PHE A 63 -7.12 -19.84 -6.52
CA PHE A 63 -5.73 -19.56 -6.88
C PHE A 63 -5.22 -18.34 -6.11
N MET A 64 -3.95 -18.33 -5.72
CA MET A 64 -3.36 -17.20 -5.01
C MET A 64 -2.02 -16.81 -5.63
N HIS A 65 -1.92 -15.54 -6.00
CA HIS A 65 -0.66 -14.89 -6.36
C HIS A 65 -0.30 -13.89 -5.26
N ASP A 66 0.70 -14.22 -4.46
CA ASP A 66 1.20 -13.38 -3.37
C ASP A 66 2.74 -13.49 -3.32
N PRO A 67 3.45 -12.66 -4.11
CA PRO A 67 4.92 -12.68 -4.16
C PRO A 67 5.56 -12.16 -2.85
N TYR A 68 4.75 -11.53 -1.99
CA TYR A 68 5.21 -10.94 -0.74
C TYR A 68 4.95 -11.83 0.49
N GLY A 69 4.10 -12.85 0.35
CA GLY A 69 3.71 -13.74 1.43
C GLY A 69 2.87 -13.07 2.52
N LEU A 70 2.16 -11.98 2.22
CA LEU A 70 1.32 -11.23 3.16
C LEU A 70 0.10 -12.04 3.65
N LEU A 71 -0.36 -13.00 2.85
CA LEU A 71 -1.49 -13.88 3.21
C LEU A 71 -1.04 -15.24 3.75
N ALA A 72 0.27 -15.49 3.83
CA ALA A 72 0.81 -16.75 4.33
C ALA A 72 0.37 -17.01 5.77
N GLY A 73 -0.22 -18.18 6.01
CA GLY A 73 -0.74 -18.57 7.34
C GLY A 73 -2.02 -17.87 7.78
N LYS A 74 -2.58 -16.96 6.97
CA LYS A 74 -3.88 -16.30 7.23
C LYS A 74 -5.05 -17.00 6.57
N ILE A 75 -4.77 -17.74 5.50
CA ILE A 75 -5.75 -18.56 4.79
C ILE A 75 -5.31 -20.03 4.93
N PRO A 76 -6.22 -20.95 5.30
CA PRO A 76 -5.93 -22.38 5.37
C PRO A 76 -5.36 -22.90 4.05
N ALA A 77 -4.24 -23.63 4.09
CA ALA A 77 -3.56 -24.14 2.90
C ALA A 77 -4.47 -25.00 2.00
N ARG A 78 -5.47 -25.68 2.58
CA ARG A 78 -6.49 -26.45 1.84
C ARG A 78 -7.34 -25.62 0.87
N LEU A 79 -7.44 -24.30 1.10
CA LEU A 79 -8.22 -23.37 0.28
C LEU A 79 -7.37 -22.64 -0.77
N ILE A 80 -6.06 -22.88 -0.83
CA ILE A 80 -5.14 -22.18 -1.73
C ILE A 80 -4.54 -23.15 -2.74
N ARG A 81 -4.53 -22.74 -4.01
CA ARG A 81 -3.78 -23.40 -5.09
C ARG A 81 -2.75 -22.45 -5.69
N LYS A 82 -1.59 -22.99 -6.08
CA LYS A 82 -0.45 -22.20 -6.58
C LYS A 82 -0.48 -21.91 -8.09
N SER A 83 -1.27 -22.63 -8.89
CA SER A 83 -1.23 -22.50 -10.36
C SER A 83 -2.61 -22.61 -10.98
N ALA A 84 -3.04 -21.55 -11.68
CA ALA A 84 -4.30 -21.49 -12.43
C ALA A 84 -4.26 -22.23 -13.78
N ALA A 85 -3.20 -22.99 -14.08
CA ALA A 85 -2.97 -23.61 -15.39
C ALA A 85 -4.10 -24.55 -15.86
N GLU A 86 -4.92 -25.05 -14.93
CA GLU A 86 -6.00 -26.00 -15.23
C GLU A 86 -7.35 -25.31 -15.49
N ASN A 87 -7.57 -24.06 -15.07
CA ASN A 87 -8.83 -23.34 -15.31
C ASN A 87 -8.63 -21.80 -15.24
N PRO A 88 -8.57 -21.10 -16.39
CA PRO A 88 -8.39 -19.64 -16.45
C PRO A 88 -9.54 -18.81 -15.87
N ASP A 89 -10.76 -19.36 -15.82
CA ASP A 89 -11.96 -18.66 -15.32
C ASP A 89 -12.20 -18.87 -13.81
N ALA A 90 -11.36 -19.68 -13.17
CA ALA A 90 -11.44 -19.90 -11.74
C ALA A 90 -11.06 -18.62 -10.97
N PRO A 91 -11.81 -18.26 -9.92
CA PRO A 91 -11.52 -17.06 -9.15
C PRO A 91 -10.16 -17.15 -8.46
N SER A 92 -9.37 -16.09 -8.57
CA SER A 92 -8.06 -15.99 -7.91
C SER A 92 -7.99 -14.81 -6.93
N ILE A 93 -7.05 -14.88 -5.99
CA ILE A 93 -6.67 -13.79 -5.10
C ILE A 93 -5.30 -13.29 -5.54
N ILE A 94 -5.20 -12.02 -5.90
CA ILE A 94 -3.99 -11.39 -6.40
C ILE A 94 -3.57 -10.31 -5.40
N VAL A 95 -2.42 -10.51 -4.77
CA VAL A 95 -1.78 -9.53 -3.89
C VAL A 95 -0.52 -9.02 -4.59
N ASP A 96 -0.61 -7.87 -5.24
CA ASP A 96 0.54 -7.33 -5.98
C ASP A 96 0.42 -5.81 -6.07
N ASP A 97 1.54 -5.10 -5.95
CA ASP A 97 1.59 -3.67 -6.21
C ASP A 97 1.62 -3.37 -7.71
N GLN A 98 1.89 -4.38 -8.55
CA GLN A 98 1.89 -4.25 -10.00
C GLN A 98 0.52 -4.46 -10.64
N THR A 99 0.20 -3.63 -11.64
CA THR A 99 -0.99 -3.81 -12.48
C THR A 99 -0.80 -5.03 -13.39
N ARG A 100 -1.66 -6.03 -13.25
CA ARG A 100 -1.70 -7.24 -14.07
C ARG A 100 -3.04 -7.32 -14.79
N THR A 101 -3.09 -8.05 -15.91
CA THR A 101 -4.36 -8.48 -16.48
C THR A 101 -5.04 -9.42 -15.50
N THR A 102 -6.26 -9.09 -15.10
CA THR A 102 -7.05 -9.86 -14.13
C THR A 102 -8.34 -10.36 -14.79
N GLY A 103 -8.76 -11.56 -14.43
CA GLY A 103 -10.01 -12.15 -14.83
C GLY A 103 -11.20 -11.51 -14.12
N ARG A 104 -12.41 -11.79 -14.63
CA ARG A 104 -13.67 -11.20 -14.14
C ARG A 104 -13.97 -11.51 -12.66
N HIS A 105 -13.42 -12.59 -12.14
CA HIS A 105 -13.69 -13.09 -10.78
C HIS A 105 -12.48 -13.01 -9.85
N ASP A 106 -11.41 -12.35 -10.27
CA ASP A 106 -10.20 -12.20 -9.46
C ASP A 106 -10.41 -11.12 -8.39
N LEU A 107 -10.07 -11.42 -7.15
CA LEU A 107 -9.98 -10.44 -6.08
C LEU A 107 -8.58 -9.83 -6.07
N VAL A 108 -8.51 -8.52 -6.28
CA VAL A 108 -7.26 -7.77 -6.33
C VAL A 108 -7.06 -6.99 -5.04
N LEU A 109 -5.97 -7.31 -4.35
CA LEU A 109 -5.53 -6.69 -3.12
C LEU A 109 -4.21 -5.95 -3.38
N ARG A 110 -4.17 -4.67 -3.03
CA ARG A 110 -3.04 -3.79 -3.27
C ARG A 110 -2.30 -3.53 -1.97
N PRO A 111 -1.08 -4.06 -1.80
CA PRO A 111 -0.28 -3.76 -0.63
C PRO A 111 0.15 -2.30 -0.67
N ARG A 112 -0.11 -1.55 0.40
CA ARG A 112 0.33 -0.17 0.54
C ARG A 112 1.82 -0.14 0.90
N ILE A 113 2.68 -0.28 -0.11
CA ILE A 113 4.16 -0.39 0.04
C ILE A 113 4.96 0.57 -0.84
N LEU A 114 4.29 1.41 -1.62
CA LEU A 114 4.93 2.40 -2.49
C LEU A 114 4.93 3.77 -1.84
N PHE A 115 6.04 4.49 -1.97
CA PHE A 115 6.20 5.85 -1.45
C PHE A 115 6.51 6.78 -2.60
N ALA A 116 5.63 7.76 -2.82
CA ALA A 116 5.79 8.77 -3.87
C ALA A 116 6.48 9.99 -3.30
N GLY A 117 7.72 10.22 -3.71
CA GLY A 117 8.41 11.47 -3.44
C GLY A 117 8.07 12.50 -4.51
N ILE A 118 7.63 13.69 -4.10
CA ILE A 118 7.12 14.73 -4.99
C ILE A 118 7.90 16.02 -4.77
N GLY A 119 8.37 16.62 -5.87
CA GLY A 119 8.85 17.99 -5.89
C GLY A 119 8.08 18.77 -6.96
N CYS A 120 7.63 19.99 -6.66
CA CYS A 120 6.90 20.81 -7.63
C CYS A 120 7.20 22.30 -7.47
N ASN A 121 6.86 23.10 -8.50
CA ASN A 121 6.85 24.55 -8.38
C ASN A 121 5.74 25.01 -7.41
N ARG A 122 5.85 26.24 -6.89
CA ARG A 122 4.81 26.83 -6.04
C ARG A 122 3.52 27.05 -6.85
N GLY A 123 2.37 26.76 -6.25
CA GLY A 123 1.06 26.92 -6.88
C GLY A 123 0.78 25.87 -7.94
N THR A 124 1.41 24.69 -7.88
CA THR A 124 1.13 23.64 -8.87
C THR A 124 -0.19 22.96 -8.50
N GLU A 125 -1.12 22.94 -9.45
CA GLU A 125 -2.44 22.33 -9.31
C GLU A 125 -2.35 20.83 -8.96
N MET A 126 -3.23 20.36 -8.07
CA MET A 126 -3.32 18.94 -7.70
C MET A 126 -3.49 18.04 -8.94
N SER A 127 -4.27 18.48 -9.93
CA SER A 127 -4.53 17.73 -11.16
C SER A 127 -3.26 17.47 -11.99
N GLU A 128 -2.30 18.39 -12.01
CA GLU A 128 -1.03 18.19 -12.70
C GLU A 128 -0.13 17.20 -11.95
N ILE A 129 -0.09 17.30 -10.62
CA ILE A 129 0.67 16.37 -9.77
C ILE A 129 0.09 14.96 -9.88
N SER A 130 -1.24 14.83 -9.73
CA SER A 130 -1.96 13.56 -9.88
C SER A 130 -1.83 12.99 -11.28
N GLY A 131 -1.84 13.84 -12.31
CA GLY A 131 -1.68 13.44 -13.70
C GLY A 131 -0.31 12.83 -13.96
N LEU A 132 0.76 13.45 -13.46
CA LEU A 132 2.10 12.87 -13.54
C LEU A 132 2.20 11.58 -12.72
N LEU A 133 1.68 11.56 -11.48
CA LEU A 133 1.74 10.36 -10.63
C LEU A 133 1.08 9.17 -11.32
N LYS A 134 -0.15 9.36 -11.84
CA LYS A 134 -0.87 8.32 -12.57
C LYS A 134 -0.09 7.86 -13.80
N LYS A 135 0.45 8.80 -14.59
CA LYS A 135 1.27 8.47 -15.77
C LYS A 135 2.52 7.66 -15.41
N VAL A 136 3.18 7.99 -14.30
CA VAL A 136 4.35 7.25 -13.81
C VAL A 136 3.95 5.85 -13.35
N CYS A 137 2.86 5.72 -12.58
CA CYS A 137 2.34 4.42 -12.18
C CYS A 137 1.98 3.55 -13.39
N ASP A 138 1.18 4.08 -14.32
CA ASP A 138 0.76 3.38 -15.55
C ASP A 138 1.97 2.94 -16.38
N LYS A 139 2.96 3.82 -16.58
CA LYS A 139 4.20 3.53 -17.34
C LYS A 139 5.03 2.40 -16.72
N HIS A 140 5.07 2.32 -15.40
CA HIS A 140 5.88 1.35 -14.66
C HIS A 140 5.08 0.13 -14.19
N GLY A 141 3.82 0.01 -14.62
CA GLY A 141 2.94 -1.09 -14.26
C GLY A 141 2.68 -1.16 -12.76
N LEU A 142 2.60 -0.02 -12.07
CA LEU A 142 2.32 0.09 -10.64
C LEU A 142 0.87 0.52 -10.41
N SER A 143 0.21 -0.02 -9.40
CA SER A 143 -1.12 0.43 -9.00
C SER A 143 -1.00 1.65 -8.07
N ILE A 144 -1.72 2.72 -8.38
CA ILE A 144 -1.80 3.92 -7.53
C ILE A 144 -2.39 3.61 -6.14
N HIS A 145 -3.20 2.56 -6.01
CA HIS A 145 -3.74 2.09 -4.74
C HIS A 145 -2.68 1.47 -3.82
N SER A 146 -1.50 1.18 -4.35
CA SER A 146 -0.35 0.68 -3.58
C SER A 146 0.48 1.82 -2.97
N ILE A 147 0.15 3.08 -3.24
CA ILE A 147 0.76 4.24 -2.58
C ILE A 147 0.37 4.22 -1.09
N ARG A 148 1.39 4.16 -0.24
CA ARG A 148 1.28 4.21 1.22
C ARG A 148 1.35 5.63 1.75
N ALA A 149 2.22 6.46 1.17
CA ALA A 149 2.43 7.84 1.58
C ALA A 149 3.00 8.67 0.45
N ILE A 150 2.79 9.99 0.56
CA ILE A 150 3.49 10.99 -0.24
C ILE A 150 4.57 11.61 0.65
N ALA A 151 5.70 11.97 0.05
CA ALA A 151 6.79 12.62 0.76
C ALA A 151 7.35 13.81 -0.04
N THR A 152 7.71 14.87 0.65
CA THR A 152 8.30 16.06 0.03
C THR A 152 9.18 16.82 1.03
N ILE A 153 9.72 17.97 0.60
CA ILE A 153 10.49 18.86 1.46
C ILE A 153 9.56 19.72 2.34
N ASP A 154 9.98 20.03 3.55
CA ASP A 154 9.21 20.82 4.52
C ASP A 154 8.85 22.24 4.07
N LEU A 155 9.63 22.83 3.16
CA LEU A 155 9.28 24.06 2.45
C LEU A 155 7.96 23.94 1.66
N LYS A 156 7.38 22.74 1.52
CA LYS A 156 6.10 22.49 0.84
C LYS A 156 4.94 22.16 1.79
N LYS A 157 5.08 22.39 3.10
CA LYS A 157 4.03 22.16 4.10
C LYS A 157 2.71 22.87 3.81
N ASP A 158 2.77 24.00 3.12
CA ASP A 158 1.63 24.84 2.74
C ASP A 158 1.24 24.71 1.26
N GLU A 159 1.78 23.72 0.52
CA GLU A 159 1.48 23.56 -0.91
C GLU A 159 0.10 22.91 -1.15
N PRO A 160 -0.90 23.66 -1.65
CA PRO A 160 -2.28 23.16 -1.73
C PRO A 160 -2.40 21.91 -2.61
N GLY A 161 -1.72 21.89 -3.76
CA GLY A 161 -1.79 20.78 -4.69
C GLY A 161 -1.29 19.45 -4.12
N ILE A 162 -0.28 19.48 -3.24
CA ILE A 162 0.25 18.27 -2.58
C ILE A 162 -0.68 17.84 -1.44
N LEU A 163 -1.16 18.79 -0.64
CA LEU A 163 -2.10 18.55 0.46
C LEU A 163 -3.40 17.91 -0.05
N GLU A 164 -3.98 18.48 -1.10
CA GLU A 164 -5.18 17.96 -1.76
C GLU A 164 -4.95 16.57 -2.35
N LEU A 165 -3.78 16.31 -2.95
CA LEU A 165 -3.46 14.99 -3.49
C LEU A 165 -3.40 13.93 -2.38
N ALA A 166 -2.74 14.24 -1.26
CA ALA A 166 -2.65 13.33 -0.11
C ALA A 166 -4.03 13.04 0.48
N GLN A 167 -4.88 14.07 0.60
CA GLN A 167 -6.27 13.92 1.02
C GLN A 167 -7.08 13.05 0.04
N ARG A 168 -6.94 13.28 -1.27
CA ARG A 168 -7.67 12.53 -2.32
C ARG A 168 -7.29 11.05 -2.34
N LEU A 169 -6.03 10.73 -2.08
CA LEU A 169 -5.54 9.35 -1.99
C LEU A 169 -5.75 8.73 -0.61
N CYS A 170 -6.20 9.52 0.39
CA CYS A 170 -6.31 9.13 1.79
C CYS A 170 -5.00 8.54 2.34
N VAL A 171 -3.88 9.20 2.05
CA VAL A 171 -2.54 8.76 2.50
C VAL A 171 -1.86 9.85 3.32
N PRO A 172 -1.00 9.47 4.29
CA PRO A 172 -0.17 10.43 5.01
C PRO A 172 0.78 11.16 4.06
N LEU A 173 1.12 12.39 4.47
CA LEU A 173 2.09 13.25 3.82
C LEU A 173 3.27 13.48 4.77
N TYR A 174 4.47 13.16 4.32
CA TYR A 174 5.71 13.34 5.08
C TYR A 174 6.52 14.50 4.54
N PHE A 175 7.13 15.23 5.47
CA PHE A 175 7.95 16.39 5.19
C PHE A 175 9.34 16.19 5.78
N TYR A 176 10.37 16.47 5.00
CA TYR A 176 11.76 16.39 5.42
C TYR A 176 12.46 17.72 5.18
N ASP A 177 13.34 18.13 6.09
CA ASP A 177 14.23 19.26 5.86
C ASP A 177 15.35 18.90 4.87
N SER A 178 16.07 19.92 4.40
CA SER A 178 17.16 19.76 3.42
C SER A 178 18.29 18.87 3.94
N ASP A 179 18.62 18.97 5.22
CA ASP A 179 19.75 18.25 5.82
C ASP A 179 19.46 16.76 5.88
N THR A 180 18.24 16.38 6.27
CA THR A 180 17.75 15.00 6.27
C THR A 180 17.71 14.43 4.85
N LEU A 181 17.22 15.19 3.88
CA LEU A 181 17.22 14.77 2.47
C LEU A 181 18.65 14.55 1.94
N ASN A 182 19.60 15.41 2.33
CA ASN A 182 21.00 15.33 1.91
C ASN A 182 21.77 14.17 2.54
N GLN A 183 21.25 13.52 3.58
CA GLN A 183 21.82 12.28 4.14
C GLN A 183 21.61 11.07 3.21
N VAL A 184 20.69 11.15 2.24
CA VAL A 184 20.44 10.07 1.30
C VAL A 184 21.50 10.04 0.20
N SER A 185 22.42 9.10 0.30
CA SER A 185 23.52 8.92 -0.67
C SER A 185 23.15 8.11 -1.92
N THR A 186 21.98 7.47 -1.93
CA THR A 186 21.53 6.54 -2.99
C THR A 186 20.61 7.18 -4.03
N VAL A 187 20.54 8.52 -4.06
CA VAL A 187 19.83 9.25 -5.12
C VAL A 187 20.54 9.06 -6.46
N SER A 188 19.78 9.00 -7.54
CA SER A 188 20.31 8.71 -8.88
C SER A 188 20.90 9.96 -9.56
N GLU A 189 20.39 11.15 -9.23
CA GLU A 189 20.81 12.40 -9.84
C GLU A 189 20.64 13.57 -8.87
N VAL A 190 21.64 14.46 -8.80
CA VAL A 190 21.55 15.75 -8.12
C VAL A 190 20.74 16.74 -8.98
N SER A 191 19.92 17.56 -8.34
CA SER A 191 19.16 18.64 -8.97
C SER A 191 19.76 20.00 -8.60
N PRO A 192 20.48 20.66 -9.52
CA PRO A 192 21.00 22.01 -9.28
C PRO A 192 19.91 23.02 -8.94
N PHE A 193 18.70 22.82 -9.49
CA PHE A 193 17.55 23.64 -9.18
C PHE A 193 17.09 23.44 -7.73
N ALA A 194 16.92 22.19 -7.28
CA ALA A 194 16.56 21.91 -5.89
C ALA A 194 17.64 22.43 -4.93
N GLU A 195 18.91 22.19 -5.23
CA GLU A 195 20.02 22.63 -4.39
C GLU A 195 20.03 24.17 -4.25
N LYS A 196 19.84 24.90 -5.36
CA LYS A 196 19.78 26.36 -5.34
C LYS A 196 18.63 26.93 -4.52
N TYR A 197 17.43 26.36 -4.63
CA TYR A 197 16.21 26.94 -4.03
C TYR A 197 15.87 26.36 -2.67
N THR A 198 16.35 25.17 -2.35
CA THR A 198 15.97 24.45 -1.14
C THR A 198 17.16 23.92 -0.34
N GLY A 199 18.39 24.04 -0.83
CA GLY A 199 19.58 23.44 -0.21
C GLY A 199 19.64 21.91 -0.31
N ALA A 200 18.63 21.25 -0.87
CA ALA A 200 18.58 19.80 -0.98
C ALA A 200 19.07 19.36 -2.36
N LYS A 201 20.00 18.40 -2.40
CA LYS A 201 20.55 17.85 -3.66
C LYS A 201 19.51 17.10 -4.47
N SER A 202 18.53 16.47 -3.83
CA SER A 202 17.40 15.83 -4.49
C SER A 202 16.22 15.80 -3.52
N VAL A 203 15.06 16.32 -3.93
CA VAL A 203 13.86 16.31 -3.10
C VAL A 203 13.08 15.02 -3.33
N CYS A 204 12.58 14.80 -4.56
CA CYS A 204 11.66 13.70 -4.84
C CYS A 204 12.29 12.31 -4.57
N GLU A 205 13.52 12.04 -5.00
CA GLU A 205 14.12 10.72 -4.78
C GLU A 205 14.48 10.48 -3.32
N ALA A 206 15.14 11.45 -2.66
CA ALA A 206 15.52 11.32 -1.27
C ALA A 206 14.29 11.15 -0.36
N ALA A 207 13.24 11.95 -0.59
CA ALA A 207 12.00 11.86 0.18
C ALA A 207 11.31 10.49 0.00
N ALA A 208 11.30 9.94 -1.22
CA ALA A 208 10.77 8.60 -1.49
C ALA A 208 11.59 7.52 -0.76
N ILE A 209 12.91 7.58 -0.86
CA ILE A 209 13.84 6.61 -0.28
C ILE A 209 13.74 6.60 1.25
N LEU A 210 13.79 7.77 1.89
CA LEU A 210 13.66 7.89 3.35
C LEU A 210 12.35 7.28 3.85
N SER A 211 11.26 7.57 3.16
CA SER A 211 9.93 7.10 3.57
C SER A 211 9.74 5.60 3.40
N ALA A 212 10.43 4.99 2.43
CA ALA A 212 10.36 3.55 2.19
C ALA A 212 11.20 2.69 3.15
N ASN A 213 12.01 3.29 4.03
CA ASN A 213 13.04 2.60 4.81
C ASN A 213 12.47 1.52 5.78
N PRO A 214 12.94 0.25 5.71
CA PRO A 214 13.90 -0.30 4.76
C PRO A 214 13.26 -0.48 3.38
N GLY A 215 13.91 0.00 2.31
CA GLY A 215 13.35 -0.03 0.97
C GLY A 215 14.33 0.43 -0.09
N LYS A 216 13.88 0.51 -1.35
CA LYS A 216 14.70 0.95 -2.48
C LYS A 216 13.92 1.80 -3.46
N LEU A 217 14.64 2.71 -4.13
CA LEU A 217 14.12 3.43 -5.28
C LEU A 217 13.83 2.44 -6.42
N ILE A 218 12.62 2.45 -6.94
CA ILE A 218 12.19 1.58 -8.06
C ILE A 218 11.85 2.38 -9.32
N VAL A 219 11.54 3.67 -9.17
CA VAL A 219 11.35 4.62 -10.26
C VAL A 219 12.15 5.87 -9.95
N THR A 220 13.17 6.11 -10.75
CA THR A 220 13.96 7.35 -10.70
C THR A 220 13.13 8.55 -11.15
N LYS A 221 13.60 9.75 -10.82
CA LYS A 221 12.98 11.05 -11.10
C LYS A 221 12.38 11.12 -12.51
N GLN A 222 11.05 11.19 -12.58
CA GLN A 222 10.28 11.53 -13.78
C GLN A 222 9.81 12.98 -13.66
N LYS A 223 9.95 13.78 -14.72
CA LYS A 223 9.71 15.24 -14.66
C LYS A 223 8.76 15.74 -15.74
N THR A 224 7.94 16.72 -15.38
CA THR A 224 7.29 17.69 -16.27
C THR A 224 7.93 19.07 -16.06
N ARG A 225 7.33 20.11 -16.63
CA ARG A 225 7.75 21.50 -16.37
C ARG A 225 7.49 21.93 -14.93
N GLN A 226 6.46 21.41 -14.28
CA GLN A 226 6.05 21.85 -12.93
C GLN A 226 6.26 20.82 -11.83
N VAL A 227 6.35 19.53 -12.17
CA VAL A 227 6.35 18.43 -11.18
C VAL A 227 7.47 17.43 -11.47
N THR A 228 8.06 16.91 -10.40
CA THR A 228 9.00 15.79 -10.39
C THR A 228 8.50 14.73 -9.42
N ILE A 229 8.50 13.47 -9.86
CA ILE A 229 8.05 12.33 -9.04
C ILE A 229 9.09 11.22 -9.11
N ALA A 230 9.33 10.60 -7.95
CA ALA A 230 10.08 9.37 -7.82
C ALA A 230 9.28 8.39 -6.95
N ILE A 231 9.49 7.08 -7.16
CA ILE A 231 8.79 6.05 -6.38
C ILE A 231 9.80 5.08 -5.77
N ALA A 232 9.69 4.86 -4.47
CA ALA A 232 10.41 3.84 -3.74
C ALA A 232 9.45 2.76 -3.23
N ARG A 233 9.94 1.53 -3.10
CA ARG A 233 9.20 0.39 -2.55
C ARG A 233 9.86 -0.05 -1.25
N THR A 234 9.06 -0.20 -0.19
CA THR A 234 9.56 -0.78 1.07
C THR A 234 9.73 -2.28 0.95
N THR A 235 10.72 -2.83 1.66
CA THR A 235 10.94 -4.26 1.78
C THR A 235 9.99 -4.82 2.82
N ILE A 236 9.07 -5.68 2.38
CA ILE A 236 8.26 -6.47 3.30
C ILE A 236 9.16 -7.55 3.89
N SER A 237 9.44 -7.46 5.19
CA SER A 237 9.96 -8.60 5.93
C SER A 237 8.77 -9.40 6.46
N CYS A 238 8.71 -10.68 6.08
CA CYS A 238 7.73 -11.59 6.66
C CYS A 238 8.16 -11.87 8.10
N SER A 239 7.73 -11.00 9.02
CA SER A 239 7.85 -11.26 10.45
C SER A 239 6.65 -12.10 10.87
N SER A 240 6.90 -13.39 11.07
CA SER A 240 6.04 -14.20 11.92
C SER A 240 6.04 -13.55 13.31
N SER A 241 4.86 -13.10 13.74
CA SER A 241 4.51 -12.51 15.04
C SER A 241 4.59 -10.98 15.17
N GLY A 242 3.52 -10.44 15.78
CA GLY A 242 3.13 -9.04 15.70
C GLY A 242 3.94 -8.09 16.55
N SER A 243 4.09 -6.88 16.02
CA SER A 243 4.32 -5.66 16.78
C SER A 243 4.06 -4.51 15.82
N ALA A 244 2.86 -3.93 15.90
CA ALA A 244 2.56 -2.65 15.26
C ALA A 244 3.53 -1.60 15.81
N ARG A 245 4.52 -1.19 15.01
CA ARG A 245 5.27 0.03 15.29
C ARG A 245 4.41 1.20 14.85
N GLU A 246 3.75 1.84 15.80
CA GLU A 246 3.21 3.18 15.66
C GLU A 246 4.33 4.13 15.22
N ILE A 247 4.20 4.65 14.00
CA ILE A 247 4.97 5.81 13.56
C ILE A 247 4.28 7.00 14.21
N ARG A 248 4.93 7.59 15.22
CA ARG A 248 4.47 8.81 15.88
C ARG A 248 4.47 9.95 14.87
N THR A 249 3.29 10.45 14.54
CA THR A 249 3.09 11.77 13.94
C THR A 249 3.41 12.81 15.01
N ILE A 250 4.32 13.74 14.71
CA ILE A 250 4.48 15.01 15.43
C ILE A 250 3.77 16.09 14.64
#